data_AF-A0A6M0IMB8-F1
#
_entry.id   AF-A0A6M0IMB8-F1
#
_cell.length_a   1.000
_cell.length_b   1.000
_cell.length_c   1.000
_cell.angle_alpha   90.00
_cell.angle_beta   90.00
_cell.angle_gamma   90.00
#
_symmetry.space_group_name_H-M   'P 1'
#
loop_
_entity.id
_entity.type
_entity.pdbx_description
1 polymer ?
#
loop_
_entity_poly.entity_id
_entity_poly.type
_entity_poly.pdbx_seq_one_letter_code
_entity_poly.pdbx_strand_id
1 'polypeptide(L)'
;MKKLLSIIFITLLTHSLVNAQAAALVKVNIFNAAAGVSVDIQTANSPEKPIHIKSRTWIIVQTTGDSLALIINKKPYSIHFEPGKPYYFVAQAGPTAHLTMTEKSEREFLLTAAASNARGPEEYTISN
;
A
#
# COMPACT_ATOMS: atom_id res chain seq x y z
N MET A 1 -24.49 -50.15 19.67
CA MET A 1 -24.70 -49.17 18.58
C MET A 1 -24.91 -47.74 19.12
N LYS A 2 -24.10 -47.33 20.13
CA LYS A 2 -24.15 -46.01 20.80
C LYS A 2 -22.89 -45.17 20.57
N LYS A 3 -21.93 -45.63 19.76
CA LYS A 3 -20.61 -44.99 19.65
C LYS A 3 -20.27 -44.44 18.25
N LEU A 4 -21.03 -44.80 17.20
CA LEU A 4 -20.73 -44.34 15.84
C LEU A 4 -21.42 -43.01 15.46
N LEU A 5 -22.61 -42.71 16.00
CA LEU A 5 -23.33 -41.49 15.62
C LEU A 5 -22.71 -40.21 16.21
N SER A 6 -22.05 -40.27 17.37
CA SER A 6 -21.43 -39.08 17.98
C SER A 6 -20.14 -38.63 17.28
N ILE A 7 -19.49 -39.51 16.50
CA ILE A 7 -18.20 -39.20 15.84
C ILE A 7 -18.44 -38.38 14.55
N ILE A 8 -19.55 -38.62 13.86
CA ILE A 8 -19.90 -37.91 12.61
C ILE A 8 -20.33 -36.46 12.86
N PHE A 9 -20.89 -36.17 14.04
CA PHE A 9 -21.33 -34.81 14.38
C PHE A 9 -20.17 -33.88 14.80
N ILE A 10 -19.06 -34.44 15.28
CA ILE A 10 -17.88 -33.66 15.67
C ILE A 10 -17.04 -33.30 14.43
N THR A 11 -16.97 -34.18 13.42
CA THR A 11 -16.19 -33.92 12.19
C THR A 11 -16.81 -32.86 11.26
N LEU A 12 -18.13 -32.62 11.36
CA LEU A 12 -18.78 -31.53 10.64
C LEU A 12 -18.60 -30.16 11.31
N LEU A 13 -18.44 -30.09 12.64
CA LEU A 13 -18.13 -28.84 13.34
C LEU A 13 -16.66 -28.41 13.19
N THR A 14 -15.78 -29.35 12.81
CA THR A 14 -14.38 -29.08 12.46
C THR A 14 -14.17 -28.80 10.96
N HIS A 15 -15.24 -28.64 10.18
CA HIS A 15 -15.19 -27.75 9.01
C HIS A 15 -15.13 -26.30 9.53
N SER A 16 -14.12 -25.98 10.33
CA SER A 16 -13.04 -25.14 9.83
C SER A 16 -13.62 -23.92 9.13
N LEU A 17 -14.32 -23.11 9.94
CA LEU A 17 -14.14 -21.66 9.99
C LEU A 17 -12.65 -21.31 10.18
N VAL A 18 -11.77 -21.86 9.35
CA VAL A 18 -10.60 -21.16 8.88
C VAL A 18 -11.20 -20.19 7.86
N ASN A 19 -11.85 -19.14 8.37
CA ASN A 19 -11.66 -17.85 7.75
C ASN A 19 -10.15 -17.67 7.87
N ALA A 20 -9.42 -18.10 6.84
CA ALA A 20 -8.19 -17.44 6.44
C ALA A 20 -8.66 -16.02 6.19
N GLN A 21 -8.74 -15.23 7.26
CA GLN A 21 -9.05 -13.83 7.21
C GLN A 21 -7.91 -13.29 6.38
N ALA A 22 -8.17 -13.12 5.08
CA ALA A 22 -7.19 -12.62 4.14
C ALA A 22 -6.56 -11.41 4.81
N ALA A 23 -5.23 -11.44 4.96
CA ALA A 23 -4.51 -10.38 5.65
C ALA A 23 -5.00 -9.04 5.12
N ALA A 24 -5.57 -8.22 6.00
CA ALA A 24 -6.31 -7.05 5.57
C ALA A 24 -5.37 -6.13 4.78
N LEU A 25 -5.71 -5.88 3.51
CA LEU A 25 -4.87 -5.11 2.60
C LEU A 25 -4.64 -3.70 3.17
N VAL A 26 -3.38 -3.31 3.27
CA VAL A 26 -2.97 -1.94 3.50
C VAL A 26 -2.99 -1.22 2.16
N LYS A 27 -3.63 -0.05 2.11
CA LYS A 27 -3.67 0.80 0.91
C LYS A 27 -2.83 2.05 1.14
N VAL A 28 -1.75 2.19 0.38
CA VAL A 28 -0.86 3.34 0.43
C VAL A 28 -1.07 4.19 -0.83
N ASN A 29 -1.66 5.35 -0.66
CA ASN A 29 -1.88 6.33 -1.71
C ASN A 29 -0.66 7.22 -1.81
N ILE A 30 -0.08 7.35 -3.00
CA ILE A 30 1.12 8.18 -3.22
C ILE A 30 0.85 9.10 -4.40
N PHE A 31 0.99 10.40 -4.18
CA PHE A 31 0.85 11.42 -5.22
C PHE A 31 2.20 12.10 -5.48
N ASN A 32 2.68 12.02 -6.72
CA ASN A 32 3.84 12.79 -7.16
C ASN A 32 3.43 14.19 -7.60
N ALA A 33 3.54 15.17 -6.69
CA ALA A 33 3.27 16.58 -6.97
C ALA A 33 4.47 17.29 -7.61
N ALA A 34 5.64 16.65 -7.73
CA ALA A 34 6.83 17.28 -8.30
C ALA A 34 6.64 17.49 -9.82
N ALA A 35 6.68 18.74 -10.25
CA ALA A 35 6.53 19.10 -11.66
C ALA A 35 7.77 18.68 -12.47
N GLY A 36 7.57 17.89 -13.52
CA GLY A 36 8.64 17.47 -14.44
C GLY A 36 9.63 16.45 -13.86
N VAL A 37 9.38 15.93 -12.66
CA VAL A 37 10.24 14.94 -12.00
C VAL A 37 9.46 13.65 -11.79
N SER A 38 10.00 12.53 -12.25
CA SER A 38 9.49 11.19 -11.94
C SER A 38 10.08 10.71 -10.63
N VAL A 39 9.32 9.89 -9.90
CA VAL A 39 9.74 9.28 -8.66
C VAL A 39 9.72 7.78 -8.82
N ASP A 40 10.83 7.15 -8.46
CA ASP A 40 10.93 5.70 -8.43
C ASP A 40 10.78 5.23 -6.99
N ILE A 41 9.86 4.30 -6.80
CA ILE A 41 9.63 3.65 -5.51
C ILE A 41 9.89 2.17 -5.69
N GLN A 42 10.84 1.63 -4.94
CA GLN A 42 11.02 0.17 -4.82
C GLN A 42 10.43 -0.30 -3.50
N THR A 43 9.96 -1.54 -3.49
CA THR A 43 9.50 -2.18 -2.26
C THR A 43 10.47 -3.28 -1.86
N ALA A 44 10.66 -3.52 -0.56
CA ALA A 44 11.58 -4.58 -0.12
C ALA A 44 11.19 -5.98 -0.60
N ASN A 45 9.91 -6.21 -0.90
CA ASN A 45 9.41 -7.50 -1.37
C ASN A 45 9.53 -7.66 -2.90
N SER A 46 9.80 -6.57 -3.62
CA SER A 46 10.02 -6.60 -5.09
C SER A 46 11.01 -5.50 -5.52
N PRO A 47 12.26 -5.51 -5.01
CA PRO A 47 13.24 -4.46 -5.28
C PRO A 47 13.62 -4.33 -6.77
N GLU A 48 13.47 -5.41 -7.53
CA GLU A 48 13.74 -5.50 -8.96
C GLU A 48 12.62 -4.92 -9.84
N LYS A 49 11.46 -4.58 -9.27
CA LYS A 49 10.31 -4.01 -9.98
C LYS A 49 9.96 -2.64 -9.41
N PRO A 50 10.75 -1.60 -9.71
CA PRO A 50 10.44 -0.24 -9.28
C PRO A 50 9.09 0.21 -9.86
N ILE A 51 8.31 0.90 -9.03
CA ILE A 51 7.11 1.60 -9.43
C ILE A 51 7.53 3.01 -9.86
N HIS A 52 7.38 3.29 -11.16
CA HIS A 52 7.74 4.55 -11.77
C HIS A 52 6.56 5.53 -11.76
N ILE A 53 6.57 6.51 -10.86
CA ILE A 53 5.50 7.48 -10.70
C ILE A 53 5.84 8.75 -11.48
N LYS A 54 5.17 8.96 -12.61
CA LYS A 54 5.33 10.17 -13.42
C LYS A 54 4.87 11.42 -12.65
N SER A 55 5.36 12.58 -13.08
CA SER A 55 4.90 13.87 -12.56
C SER A 55 3.37 13.98 -12.61
N ARG A 56 2.77 14.50 -11.54
CA ARG A 56 1.32 14.66 -11.35
C ARG A 56 0.54 13.35 -11.46
N THR A 57 1.13 12.23 -11.06
CA THR A 57 0.45 10.94 -11.04
C THR A 57 0.19 10.50 -9.60
N TRP A 58 -1.03 10.04 -9.35
CA TRP A 58 -1.45 9.36 -8.14
C TRP A 58 -1.42 7.87 -8.40
N ILE A 59 -0.82 7.12 -7.48
CA ILE A 59 -0.86 5.66 -7.44
C ILE A 59 -1.44 5.13 -6.13
N ILE A 60 -1.94 3.90 -6.16
CA ILE A 60 -2.31 3.12 -4.98
C ILE A 60 -1.43 1.88 -4.94
N VAL A 61 -0.70 1.72 -3.85
CA VAL A 61 0.06 0.50 -3.55
C VAL A 61 -0.72 -0.32 -2.53
N GLN A 62 -1.08 -1.53 -2.88
CA GLN A 62 -1.78 -2.48 -2.00
C GLN A 62 -0.78 -3.56 -1.54
N THR A 63 -0.69 -3.79 -0.23
CA THR A 63 0.17 -4.82 0.36
C THR A 63 -0.56 -5.58 1.46
N THR A 64 -0.25 -6.86 1.63
CA THR A 64 -0.78 -7.73 2.70
C THR A 64 0.10 -7.72 3.96
N GLY A 65 1.24 -7.02 3.94
CA GLY A 65 2.15 -6.90 5.08
C GLY A 65 1.76 -5.80 6.06
N ASP A 66 2.21 -5.95 7.32
CA ASP A 66 2.12 -4.94 8.38
C ASP A 66 3.12 -3.77 8.20
N SER A 67 3.96 -3.86 7.17
CA SER A 67 4.98 -2.88 6.86
C SER A 67 5.27 -2.85 5.37
N LEU A 68 5.59 -1.65 4.87
CA LEU A 68 6.11 -1.45 3.52
C LEU A 68 7.42 -0.71 3.65
N ALA A 69 8.51 -1.38 3.28
CA ALA A 69 9.78 -0.72 3.10
C ALA A 69 9.82 -0.13 1.69
N LEU A 70 9.92 1.20 1.62
CA LEU A 70 9.99 1.98 0.40
C LEU A 70 11.41 2.48 0.20
N ILE A 71 12.00 2.26 -0.98
CA ILE A 71 13.25 2.92 -1.36
C ILE A 71 12.90 4.06 -2.29
N ILE A 72 13.19 5.28 -1.85
CA ILE A 72 12.89 6.52 -2.58
C ILE A 72 14.21 7.22 -2.82
N ASN A 73 14.58 7.47 -4.08
CA ASN A 73 15.89 8.05 -4.41
C ASN A 73 17.07 7.34 -3.71
N LYS A 74 17.05 6.00 -3.70
CA LYS A 74 18.05 5.14 -3.04
C LYS A 74 18.12 5.26 -1.51
N LYS A 75 17.17 5.95 -0.86
CA LYS A 75 17.05 6.00 0.59
C LYS A 75 15.95 5.06 1.07
N PRO A 76 16.24 4.12 1.98
CA PRO A 76 15.24 3.23 2.53
C PRO A 76 14.39 3.95 3.59
N TYR A 77 13.09 3.74 3.53
CA TYR A 77 12.09 4.19 4.49
C TYR A 77 11.24 2.98 4.88
N SER A 78 11.32 2.55 6.14
CA SER A 78 10.42 1.53 6.65
C SER A 78 9.25 2.20 7.33
N ILE A 79 8.03 1.89 6.89
CA ILE A 79 6.80 2.42 7.47
C ILE A 79 5.97 1.22 7.92
N HIS A 80 5.54 1.26 9.18
CA HIS A 80 4.62 0.29 9.74
C HIS A 80 3.18 0.76 9.50
N PHE A 81 2.32 -0.16 9.06
CA PHE A 81 0.95 0.11 8.68
C PHE A 81 -0.01 -0.77 9.47
N GLU A 82 -1.07 -0.15 9.96
CA GLU A 82 -2.20 -0.83 10.55
C GLU A 82 -3.02 -1.49 9.43
N PRO A 83 -3.31 -2.79 9.53
CA PRO A 83 -4.10 -3.49 8.53
C PRO A 83 -5.47 -2.84 8.32
N GLY A 84 -5.91 -2.72 7.06
CA GLY A 84 -7.20 -2.15 6.69
C GLY A 84 -7.30 -0.62 6.75
N LYS A 85 -6.24 0.09 7.15
CA LYS A 85 -6.19 1.55 7.15
C LYS A 85 -5.57 2.10 5.85
N PRO A 86 -6.16 3.14 5.24
CA PRO A 86 -5.55 3.84 4.13
C PRO A 86 -4.53 4.87 4.63
N TYR A 87 -3.42 4.98 3.92
CA TYR A 87 -2.37 5.96 4.16
C TYR A 87 -2.19 6.85 2.93
N TYR A 88 -1.81 8.10 3.13
CA TYR A 88 -1.75 9.09 2.06
C TYR A 88 -0.43 9.86 2.12
N PHE A 89 0.33 9.82 1.03
CA PHE A 89 1.63 10.45 0.93
C PHE A 89 1.70 11.37 -0.28
N VAL A 90 2.32 12.53 -0.12
CA VAL A 90 2.63 13.43 -1.22
C VAL A 90 4.15 13.54 -1.35
N ALA A 91 4.64 13.22 -2.54
CA ALA A 91 6.02 13.45 -2.94
C ALA A 91 6.15 14.82 -3.62
N GLN A 92 7.05 15.66 -3.12
CA GLN A 92 7.28 17.03 -3.59
C GLN A 92 8.78 17.26 -3.83
N ALA A 93 9.13 18.01 -4.88
CA ALA A 93 10.50 18.50 -5.04
C ALA A 93 10.70 19.73 -4.16
N GLY A 94 11.67 19.67 -3.24
CA GLY A 94 12.09 20.82 -2.45
C GLY A 94 12.91 21.83 -3.27
N PRO A 95 13.22 23.01 -2.70
CA PRO A 95 13.99 24.08 -3.37
C PRO A 95 15.37 23.64 -3.87
N THR A 96 15.96 22.62 -3.23
CA THR A 96 17.28 22.05 -3.55
C THR A 96 17.18 20.82 -4.46
N ALA A 97 16.06 20.63 -5.15
CA ALA A 97 15.75 19.46 -5.99
C ALA A 97 15.74 18.11 -5.26
N HIS A 98 15.77 18.12 -3.91
CA HIS A 98 15.55 16.91 -3.13
C HIS A 98 14.06 16.57 -3.08
N LEU A 99 13.71 15.38 -3.55
CA LEU A 99 12.38 14.84 -3.35
C LEU A 99 12.16 14.55 -1.86
N THR A 100 11.07 15.08 -1.32
CA THR A 100 10.60 14.80 0.03
C THR A 100 9.23 14.16 -0.06
N MET A 101 9.01 13.08 0.69
CA MET A 101 7.69 12.46 0.82
C MET A 101 7.14 12.74 2.21
N THR A 102 5.89 13.19 2.26
CA THR A 102 5.22 13.55 3.52
C THR A 102 3.88 12.85 3.61
N GLU A 103 3.59 12.29 4.79
CA GLU A 103 2.25 11.77 5.10
C GLU A 103 1.27 12.95 5.25
N LYS A 104 0.04 12.75 4.80
CA LYS A 104 -1.05 13.72 4.81
C LYS A 104 -2.33 13.07 5.30
N SER A 105 -3.26 13.88 5.79
CA SER A 105 -4.64 13.43 5.89
C SER A 105 -5.23 13.18 4.50
N GLU A 106 -6.26 12.32 4.42
CA GLU A 106 -6.99 12.06 3.18
C GLU A 106 -7.46 13.35 2.51
N ARG A 107 -8.02 14.29 3.31
CA ARG A 107 -8.54 15.56 2.78
C ARG A 107 -7.42 16.42 2.18
N GLU A 108 -6.30 16.57 2.87
CA GLU A 108 -5.16 17.33 2.35
C GLU A 108 -4.60 16.69 1.08
N PHE A 109 -4.52 15.37 1.05
CA PHE A 109 -4.08 14.62 -0.11
C PHE A 109 -4.99 14.87 -1.32
N LEU A 110 -6.30 14.67 -1.17
CA LEU A 110 -7.28 14.85 -2.23
C LEU A 110 -7.29 16.30 -2.74
N LEU A 111 -7.22 17.27 -1.84
CA LEU A 111 -7.14 18.69 -2.22
C LEU A 111 -5.86 18.98 -3.01
N THR A 112 -4.72 18.42 -2.58
CA THR A 112 -3.43 18.61 -3.26
C THR A 112 -3.44 17.97 -4.65
N ALA A 113 -3.97 16.75 -4.77
CA ALA A 113 -4.11 16.03 -6.03
C ALA A 113 -5.02 16.78 -7.01
N ALA A 114 -6.17 17.27 -6.54
CA ALA A 114 -7.10 18.07 -7.34
C ALA A 114 -6.48 19.38 -7.80
N ALA A 115 -5.87 20.15 -6.89
CA ALA A 115 -5.23 21.43 -7.20
C ALA A 115 -4.07 21.27 -8.21
N SER A 116 -3.42 20.11 -8.23
CA SER A 116 -2.30 19.81 -9.12
C SER A 116 -2.69 19.15 -10.45
N ASN A 117 -3.99 18.90 -10.67
CA ASN A 117 -4.53 18.13 -11.80
C ASN A 117 -3.90 16.72 -11.89
N ALA A 118 -3.98 15.95 -10.80
CA ALA A 118 -3.44 14.60 -10.75
C ALA A 118 -4.09 13.67 -11.79
N ARG A 119 -3.30 12.73 -12.30
CA ARG A 119 -3.73 11.60 -13.14
C ARG A 119 -3.75 10.32 -12.30
N GLY A 120 -4.69 9.42 -12.55
CA GLY A 120 -4.84 8.16 -11.81
C GLY A 120 -6.12 8.09 -10.96
N PRO A 121 -6.17 7.20 -9.95
CA PRO A 121 -5.07 6.39 -9.44
C PRO A 121 -4.65 5.24 -10.38
N GLU A 122 -3.34 5.00 -10.51
CA GLU A 122 -2.80 3.74 -11.05
C GLU A 122 -2.59 2.75 -9.89
N GLU A 123 -3.03 1.49 -10.03
CA GLU A 123 -3.00 0.52 -8.93
C GLU A 123 -1.88 -0.51 -9.07
N TYR A 124 -1.21 -0.79 -7.95
CA TYR A 124 -0.13 -1.77 -7.83
C TYR A 124 -0.41 -2.69 -6.65
N THR A 125 -0.52 -3.99 -6.90
CA THR A 125 -0.62 -5.00 -5.84
C THR A 125 0.73 -5.66 -5.64
N ILE A 126 1.21 -5.64 -4.40
CA ILE A 126 2.47 -6.27 -3.99
C ILE A 126 2.11 -7.50 -3.18
N SER A 127 2.30 -8.66 -3.79
CA SER A 127 2.20 -9.96 -3.15
C SER A 127 3.55 -10.35 -2.56
N ASN A 128 3.56 -10.80 -1.31
CA ASN A 128 4.71 -11.47 -0.70
C ASN A 128 5.01 -12.81 -1.37
#